data_AF-A0A7X8JLV5-F1
#
_entry.id   AF-A0A7X8JLV5-F1
#
_cell.length_a   1.000
_cell.length_b   1.000
_cell.length_c   1.000
_cell.angle_alpha   90.00
_cell.angle_beta   90.00
_cell.angle_gamma   90.00
#
_symmetry.space_group_name_H-M   'P 1'
#
loop_
_entity.id
_entity.type
_entity.pdbx_description
1 polymer ?
#
loop_
_entity_poly.entity_id
_entity_poly.type
_entity_poly.pdbx_seq_one_letter_code
_entity_poly.pdbx_strand_id
1 'polypeptide(L)'
;MAVKKNFVLDTNVILHDHKCIYKFQEHDIYLPIVVLEELDKFKKGNEEINFNARQFARELDLVTDNDLFTKGASLGEGLGRLFIVLGVPFSDTMQVSFMEKTPDHRILAITQALQEKNKKQKTILVSKDINLRMKARSLGILAEDYFNDKITSKDIFDKEHETFDNIDSDVIDRIYSTAAGVPLAQFEFQSDVQPNDYFVLKSERNSVLARYNPFFETVVKVRKEKAFGIEPRNAEQSFAINALLDDEIKLVCITGKAGTGKTLLALAAALEKNNEYKQILLARPIVALANKDIGFLPGNQKEKIAPYMQPLFDNLNVIKHQFAVESREQLLIKEMLVSEKLVIEALAFIRGRSLSDAYIIVDEAQNLTPHEIKTIITRAGENTKVVFTGDVQQIDSPYLDMFSNGLVYAIDKMKGQHIFAHVNLVKGERSYLSELASNLL
;
A
#
# COMPACT_ATOMS: atom_id res chain seq x y z
N MET A 1 -10.10 -33.54 9.91
CA MET A 1 -11.06 -32.43 9.72
C MET A 1 -10.82 -31.41 10.82
N ALA A 2 -10.61 -30.14 10.48
CA ALA A 2 -10.47 -29.09 11.48
C ALA A 2 -11.75 -28.98 12.32
N VAL A 3 -11.60 -28.73 13.62
CA VAL A 3 -12.76 -28.56 14.52
C VAL A 3 -13.40 -27.21 14.21
N LYS A 4 -14.70 -27.22 13.87
CA LYS A 4 -15.47 -26.00 13.59
C LYS A 4 -15.42 -25.03 14.78
N LYS A 5 -15.09 -23.76 14.52
CA LYS A 5 -14.98 -22.69 15.51
C LYS A 5 -16.15 -21.72 15.42
N ASN A 6 -16.33 -20.93 16.47
CA ASN A 6 -17.28 -19.83 16.55
C ASN A 6 -16.50 -18.51 16.63
N PHE A 7 -16.72 -17.59 15.70
CA PHE A 7 -16.13 -16.26 15.72
C PHE A 7 -17.17 -15.21 16.11
N VAL A 8 -16.83 -14.34 17.06
CA VAL A 8 -17.64 -13.19 17.43
C VAL A 8 -16.99 -11.94 16.85
N LEU A 9 -17.72 -11.16 16.07
CA LEU A 9 -17.16 -9.98 15.40
C LEU A 9 -17.43 -8.70 16.18
N ASP A 10 -16.44 -7.82 16.18
CA ASP A 10 -16.52 -6.43 16.63
C ASP A 10 -16.89 -5.47 15.48
N THR A 11 -17.48 -4.32 15.81
CA THR A 11 -17.85 -3.25 14.87
C THR A 11 -16.67 -2.80 14.02
N ASN A 12 -15.48 -2.65 14.63
CA ASN A 12 -14.28 -2.20 13.93
C ASN A 12 -13.80 -3.16 12.83
N VAL A 13 -14.11 -4.45 12.95
CA VAL A 13 -13.80 -5.44 11.90
C VAL A 13 -14.61 -5.13 10.65
N ILE A 14 -15.89 -4.82 10.83
CA ILE A 14 -16.85 -4.56 9.75
C ILE A 14 -16.61 -3.19 9.12
N LEU A 15 -16.33 -2.17 9.93
CA LEU A 15 -16.01 -0.83 9.44
C LEU A 15 -14.75 -0.82 8.58
N HIS A 16 -13.84 -1.77 8.80
CA HIS A 16 -12.66 -1.95 7.97
C HIS A 16 -12.89 -2.84 6.74
N ASP A 17 -13.76 -3.84 6.83
CA ASP A 17 -14.06 -4.74 5.72
C ASP A 17 -15.51 -5.21 5.74
N HIS A 18 -16.30 -4.68 4.81
CA HIS A 18 -17.71 -5.03 4.67
C HIS A 18 -17.95 -6.47 4.15
N LYS A 19 -16.90 -7.16 3.66
CA LYS A 19 -16.97 -8.56 3.23
C LYS A 19 -16.38 -9.53 4.25
N CYS A 20 -16.11 -9.07 5.48
CA CYS A 20 -15.45 -9.88 6.50
C CYS A 20 -16.15 -11.22 6.79
N ILE A 21 -17.48 -11.27 6.70
CA ILE A 21 -18.27 -12.48 6.97
C ILE A 21 -17.95 -13.65 6.02
N TYR A 22 -17.36 -13.41 4.85
CA TYR A 22 -17.01 -14.47 3.92
C TYR A 22 -15.59 -15.02 4.12
N LYS A 23 -14.85 -14.54 5.11
CA LYS A 23 -13.41 -14.81 5.29
C LYS A 23 -13.08 -15.76 6.44
N PHE A 24 -14.11 -16.35 7.05
CA PHE A 24 -13.96 -17.30 8.15
C PHE A 24 -14.10 -18.76 7.71
N GLN A 25 -14.02 -19.05 6.41
CA GLN A 25 -14.07 -20.40 5.84
C GLN A 25 -15.30 -21.18 6.35
N GLU A 26 -15.14 -22.43 6.78
CA GLU A 26 -16.22 -23.28 7.26
C GLU A 26 -16.75 -22.90 8.67
N HIS A 27 -16.21 -21.85 9.30
CA HIS A 27 -16.49 -21.51 10.70
C HIS A 27 -17.72 -20.61 10.87
N ASP A 28 -18.42 -20.76 12.00
CA ASP A 28 -19.64 -20.01 12.27
C ASP A 28 -19.33 -18.62 12.82
N ILE A 29 -20.14 -17.64 12.43
CA ILE A 29 -19.97 -16.22 12.75
C ILE A 29 -21.16 -15.76 13.58
N TYR A 30 -20.88 -15.10 14.68
CA TYR A 30 -21.84 -14.54 15.61
C TYR A 30 -21.66 -13.03 15.63
N LEU A 31 -22.70 -12.31 15.25
CA LEU A 31 -22.76 -10.87 15.21
C LEU A 31 -23.58 -10.36 16.40
N PRO A 32 -22.96 -9.73 17.41
CA PRO A 32 -23.67 -9.09 18.50
C PRO A 32 -24.63 -8.00 18.00
N ILE A 33 -25.85 -7.92 18.55
CA ILE A 33 -26.83 -6.90 18.16
C ILE A 33 -26.30 -5.47 18.34
N VAL A 34 -25.46 -5.26 19.36
CA VAL A 34 -24.83 -3.96 19.63
C VAL A 34 -23.95 -3.49 18.48
N VAL A 35 -23.34 -4.42 17.73
CA VAL A 35 -22.54 -4.07 16.55
C VAL A 35 -23.42 -3.47 15.46
N LEU A 36 -24.63 -3.99 15.27
CA LEU A 36 -25.59 -3.43 14.32
C LEU A 36 -26.05 -2.02 14.74
N GLU A 37 -26.28 -1.80 16.04
CA GLU A 37 -26.62 -0.48 16.59
C GLU A 37 -25.50 0.54 16.38
N GLU A 38 -24.24 0.12 16.49
CA GLU A 38 -23.09 0.98 16.22
C GLU A 38 -22.93 1.27 14.73
N LEU A 39 -23.05 0.26 13.87
CA LEU A 39 -22.95 0.43 12.42
C LEU A 39 -23.96 1.45 11.86
N ASP A 40 -25.16 1.52 12.44
CA ASP A 40 -26.16 2.52 12.05
C ASP A 40 -25.68 3.96 12.22
N LYS A 41 -24.86 4.22 13.25
CA LYS A 41 -24.25 5.55 13.47
C LYS A 41 -23.26 5.90 12.37
N PHE A 42 -22.59 4.90 11.79
CA PHE A 42 -21.59 5.06 10.74
C PHE A 42 -22.19 5.07 9.33
N LYS A 43 -23.50 4.89 9.12
CA LYS A 43 -24.09 4.94 7.76
C LYS A 43 -24.10 6.34 7.13
N LYS A 44 -23.90 7.39 7.91
CA LYS A 44 -23.90 8.79 7.46
C LYS A 44 -22.48 9.32 7.29
N GLY A 45 -22.15 9.79 6.08
CA GLY A 45 -20.83 10.33 5.74
C GLY A 45 -20.27 9.78 4.43
N ASN A 46 -19.14 10.34 4.00
CA ASN A 46 -18.50 10.04 2.72
C ASN A 46 -17.15 9.31 2.85
N GLU A 47 -16.80 8.86 4.06
CA GLU A 47 -15.56 8.14 4.33
C GLU A 47 -15.71 6.64 4.06
N GLU A 48 -14.58 5.93 3.97
CA GLU A 48 -14.53 4.48 3.71
C GLU A 48 -15.26 3.69 4.80
N ILE A 49 -15.14 4.09 6.07
CA ILE A 49 -15.89 3.49 7.18
C ILE A 49 -17.41 3.60 6.97
N ASN A 50 -17.90 4.69 6.38
CA ASN A 50 -19.32 4.87 6.11
C ASN A 50 -19.77 4.02 4.92
N PHE A 51 -18.93 3.93 3.89
CA PHE A 51 -19.16 3.02 2.78
C PHE A 51 -19.25 1.58 3.26
N ASN A 52 -18.30 1.14 4.08
CA ASN A 52 -18.24 -0.22 4.62
C ASN A 52 -19.46 -0.53 5.49
N ALA A 53 -19.87 0.39 6.38
CA ALA A 53 -21.11 0.23 7.16
C ALA A 53 -22.35 0.06 6.26
N ARG A 54 -22.45 0.85 5.17
CA ARG A 54 -23.58 0.75 4.22
C ARG A 54 -23.55 -0.54 3.41
N GLN A 55 -22.38 -0.94 2.90
CA GLN A 55 -22.27 -2.17 2.11
C GLN A 55 -22.50 -3.40 2.99
N PHE A 56 -21.98 -3.42 4.22
CA PHE A 56 -22.19 -4.52 5.13
C PHE A 56 -23.68 -4.73 5.43
N ALA A 57 -24.43 -3.65 5.64
CA ALA A 57 -25.88 -3.75 5.84
C ALA A 57 -26.61 -4.34 4.62
N ARG A 58 -26.14 -4.07 3.40
CA ARG A 58 -26.70 -4.67 2.17
C ARG A 58 -26.32 -6.15 2.04
N GLU A 59 -25.08 -6.49 2.34
CA GLU A 59 -24.62 -7.89 2.35
C GLU A 59 -25.41 -8.70 3.38
N LEU A 60 -25.65 -8.14 4.56
CA LEU A 60 -26.46 -8.76 5.60
C LEU A 60 -27.88 -9.01 5.07
N ASP A 61 -28.53 -8.01 4.48
CA ASP A 61 -29.89 -8.12 3.90
C ASP A 61 -29.99 -9.20 2.81
N LEU A 62 -28.94 -9.40 2.00
CA LEU A 62 -28.89 -10.43 0.96
C LEU A 62 -28.74 -11.86 1.54
N VAL A 63 -28.05 -11.98 2.66
CA VAL A 63 -27.76 -13.27 3.31
C VAL A 63 -28.89 -13.69 4.27
N THR A 64 -29.65 -12.72 4.79
CA THR A 64 -30.64 -12.95 5.84
C THR A 64 -32.00 -13.38 5.28
N ASP A 65 -32.42 -14.62 5.55
CA ASP A 65 -33.83 -15.05 5.47
C ASP A 65 -34.59 -14.72 6.79
N ASN A 66 -35.92 -14.89 6.80
CA ASN A 66 -36.81 -14.60 7.94
C ASN A 66 -36.51 -15.35 9.27
N ASP A 67 -35.55 -16.28 9.33
CA ASP A 67 -35.27 -17.14 10.51
C ASP A 67 -33.82 -17.07 11.01
N LEU A 68 -33.23 -15.87 10.96
CA LEU A 68 -31.83 -15.61 11.30
C LEU A 68 -31.45 -15.94 12.75
N PHE A 69 -32.40 -15.80 13.67
CA PHE A 69 -32.17 -15.87 15.11
C PHE A 69 -31.99 -17.29 15.63
N THR A 70 -32.60 -18.29 14.97
CA THR A 70 -32.64 -19.67 15.49
C THR A 70 -31.75 -20.63 14.72
N LYS A 71 -31.71 -20.54 13.38
CA LYS A 71 -30.96 -21.48 12.53
C LYS A 71 -29.67 -20.91 11.93
N GLY A 72 -29.52 -19.59 11.98
CA GLY A 72 -28.46 -18.85 11.29
C GLY A 72 -28.63 -18.87 9.77
N ALA A 73 -28.13 -17.84 9.09
CA ALA A 73 -28.10 -17.80 7.63
C ALA A 73 -26.87 -18.52 7.08
N SER A 74 -27.03 -19.22 5.95
CA SER A 74 -25.92 -19.84 5.22
C SER A 74 -25.14 -18.79 4.43
N LEU A 75 -23.81 -18.78 4.55
CA LEU A 75 -22.95 -17.82 3.82
C LEU A 75 -22.56 -18.30 2.41
N GLY A 76 -22.82 -19.57 2.08
CA GLY A 76 -22.52 -20.16 0.77
C GLY A 76 -21.92 -21.56 0.89
N GLU A 77 -21.61 -22.18 -0.25
CA GLU A 77 -20.97 -23.50 -0.29
C GLU A 77 -19.55 -23.44 0.29
N GLY A 78 -19.21 -24.37 1.19
CA GLY A 78 -17.91 -24.40 1.87
C GLY A 78 -17.73 -23.35 2.98
N LEU A 79 -18.73 -22.48 3.22
CA LEU A 79 -18.70 -21.46 4.27
C LEU A 79 -19.57 -21.83 5.47
N GLY A 80 -19.29 -21.20 6.62
CA GLY A 80 -20.08 -21.36 7.83
C GLY A 80 -21.43 -20.62 7.80
N ARG A 81 -22.03 -20.44 8.98
CA ARG A 81 -23.30 -19.72 9.15
C ARG A 81 -23.14 -18.42 9.92
N LEU A 82 -23.97 -17.45 9.59
CA LEU A 82 -24.09 -16.17 10.29
C LEU A 82 -25.27 -16.20 11.27
N PHE A 83 -25.03 -15.81 12.52
CA PHE A 83 -26.02 -15.68 13.59
C PHE A 83 -26.03 -14.25 14.14
N ILE A 84 -27.21 -13.66 14.34
CA ILE A 84 -27.33 -12.43 15.14
C ILE A 84 -27.63 -12.81 16.59
N VAL A 85 -26.84 -12.27 17.52
CA VAL A 85 -26.96 -12.58 18.94
C VAL A 85 -27.49 -11.38 19.71
N LEU A 86 -28.64 -11.57 20.35
CA LEU A 86 -29.26 -10.56 21.20
C LEU A 86 -28.47 -10.34 22.50
N GLY A 87 -28.76 -9.23 23.18
CA GLY A 87 -28.11 -8.89 24.44
C GLY A 87 -28.29 -9.96 25.52
N VAL A 88 -27.22 -10.27 26.24
CA VAL A 88 -27.21 -11.17 27.40
C VAL A 88 -26.92 -10.39 28.70
N PRO A 89 -27.38 -10.88 29.87
CA PRO A 89 -26.98 -10.31 31.16
C PRO A 89 -25.45 -10.38 31.36
N PHE A 90 -24.91 -9.42 32.10
CA PHE A 90 -23.50 -9.44 32.51
C PHE A 90 -23.29 -10.48 33.61
N SER A 91 -22.24 -11.30 33.47
CA SER A 91 -21.79 -12.22 34.53
C SER A 91 -21.30 -11.45 35.77
N ASP A 92 -21.29 -12.09 36.93
CA ASP A 92 -20.83 -11.46 38.18
C ASP A 92 -19.39 -10.91 38.04
N THR A 93 -18.50 -11.66 37.36
CA THR A 93 -17.13 -11.25 37.09
C THR A 93 -17.06 -9.97 36.24
N MET A 94 -17.93 -9.83 35.24
CA MET A 94 -17.99 -8.64 34.38
C MET A 94 -18.54 -7.42 35.12
N GLN A 95 -19.54 -7.63 35.98
CA GLN A 95 -20.13 -6.54 36.79
C GLN A 95 -19.12 -5.99 37.80
N VAL A 96 -18.25 -6.83 38.37
CA VAL A 96 -17.18 -6.40 39.28
C VAL A 96 -16.03 -5.73 38.52
N SER A 97 -15.74 -6.22 37.31
CA SER A 97 -14.58 -5.78 36.53
C SER A 97 -14.83 -4.49 35.73
N PHE A 98 -16.09 -4.18 35.38
CA PHE A 98 -16.44 -3.00 34.60
C PHE A 98 -17.56 -2.18 35.26
N MET A 99 -17.26 -0.95 35.63
CA MET A 99 -18.20 0.00 36.24
C MET A 99 -19.23 0.54 35.24
N GLU A 100 -18.86 0.65 33.97
CA GLU A 100 -19.71 1.20 32.90
C GLU A 100 -20.17 0.12 31.92
N LYS A 101 -21.35 0.33 31.31
CA LYS A 101 -21.94 -0.58 30.31
C LYS A 101 -21.73 -0.03 28.90
N THR A 102 -20.51 -0.17 28.39
CA THR A 102 -20.14 0.23 27.03
C THR A 102 -20.51 -0.85 26.00
N PRO A 103 -20.56 -0.51 24.70
CA PRO A 103 -20.72 -1.47 23.61
C PRO A 103 -19.70 -2.61 23.65
N ASP A 104 -18.41 -2.30 23.83
CA ASP A 104 -17.33 -3.26 24.06
C ASP A 104 -17.71 -4.32 25.10
N HIS A 105 -18.20 -3.88 26.26
CA HIS A 105 -18.52 -4.79 27.35
C HIS A 105 -19.71 -5.69 27.00
N ARG A 106 -20.66 -5.20 26.17
CA ARG A 106 -21.76 -6.04 25.67
C ARG A 106 -21.26 -7.11 24.69
N ILE A 107 -20.30 -6.77 23.82
CA ILE A 107 -19.64 -7.74 22.92
C ILE A 107 -18.93 -8.82 23.74
N LEU A 108 -18.19 -8.42 24.79
CA LEU A 108 -17.52 -9.35 25.71
C LEU A 108 -18.52 -10.27 26.42
N ALA A 109 -19.64 -9.73 26.91
CA ALA A 109 -20.67 -10.49 27.61
C ALA A 109 -21.28 -11.57 26.69
N ILE A 110 -21.59 -11.20 25.45
CA ILE A 110 -22.11 -12.13 24.45
C ILE A 110 -21.08 -13.21 24.13
N THR A 111 -19.81 -12.83 23.97
CA THR A 111 -18.74 -13.79 23.67
C THR A 111 -18.56 -14.81 24.79
N GLN A 112 -18.57 -14.35 26.05
CA GLN A 112 -18.50 -15.22 27.23
C GLN A 112 -19.69 -16.19 27.29
N ALA A 113 -20.91 -15.68 27.12
CA ALA A 113 -22.12 -16.51 27.14
C ALA A 113 -22.12 -17.58 26.04
N LEU A 114 -21.61 -17.25 24.84
CA LEU A 114 -21.43 -18.21 23.74
C LEU A 114 -20.38 -19.26 24.06
N GLN A 115 -19.27 -18.87 24.70
CA GLN A 115 -18.22 -19.79 25.15
C GLN A 115 -18.77 -20.79 26.19
N GLU A 116 -19.59 -20.33 27.13
CA GLU A 116 -20.23 -21.18 28.14
C GLU A 116 -21.26 -22.13 27.56
N LYS A 117 -22.07 -21.66 26.60
CA LYS A 117 -23.09 -22.47 25.91
C LYS A 117 -22.46 -23.55 25.01
N ASN A 118 -21.35 -23.24 24.36
CA ASN A 118 -20.72 -24.09 23.34
C ASN A 118 -19.38 -24.67 23.79
N LYS A 119 -19.32 -25.39 24.92
CA LYS A 119 -18.07 -25.94 25.50
C LYS A 119 -17.26 -26.87 24.58
N LYS A 120 -17.88 -27.42 23.52
CA LYS A 120 -17.23 -28.33 22.56
C LYS A 120 -16.53 -27.60 21.40
N GLN A 121 -16.83 -26.32 21.17
CA GLN A 121 -16.30 -25.52 20.07
C GLN A 121 -15.55 -24.32 20.65
N LYS A 122 -14.44 -23.92 20.04
CA LYS A 122 -13.73 -22.71 20.46
C LYS A 122 -14.51 -21.49 20.02
N THR A 123 -14.85 -20.62 20.97
CA THR A 123 -15.40 -19.28 20.72
C THR A 123 -14.27 -18.26 20.80
N ILE A 124 -14.12 -17.46 19.75
CA ILE A 124 -13.01 -16.51 19.57
C ILE A 124 -13.58 -15.14 19.23
N LEU A 125 -13.20 -14.12 19.99
CA LEU A 125 -13.47 -12.72 19.65
C LEU A 125 -12.50 -12.26 18.57
N VAL A 126 -13.02 -11.63 17.52
CA VAL A 126 -12.23 -11.01 16.46
C VAL A 126 -12.46 -9.52 16.51
N SER A 127 -11.39 -8.77 16.77
CA SER A 127 -11.42 -7.32 16.83
C SER A 127 -10.12 -6.75 16.28
N LYS A 128 -10.15 -5.52 15.75
CA LYS A 128 -8.95 -4.75 15.41
C LYS A 128 -8.41 -3.92 16.58
N ASP A 129 -9.21 -3.70 17.62
CA ASP A 129 -8.81 -2.91 18.80
C ASP A 129 -7.99 -3.77 19.78
N ILE A 130 -6.76 -3.34 20.05
CA ILE A 130 -5.87 -3.96 21.04
C ILE A 130 -6.52 -3.95 22.43
N ASN A 131 -7.17 -2.85 22.82
CA ASN A 131 -7.74 -2.70 24.15
C ASN A 131 -8.89 -3.68 24.37
N LEU A 132 -9.81 -3.80 23.40
CA LEU A 132 -10.88 -4.79 23.46
C LEU A 132 -10.34 -6.23 23.53
N ARG A 133 -9.32 -6.56 22.74
CA ARG A 133 -8.66 -7.87 22.82
C ARG A 133 -7.98 -8.13 24.16
N MET A 134 -7.36 -7.11 24.76
CA MET A 134 -6.73 -7.25 26.09
C MET A 134 -7.77 -7.46 27.18
N LYS A 135 -8.89 -6.72 27.16
CA LYS A 135 -10.04 -6.93 28.07
C LYS A 135 -10.61 -8.35 27.93
N ALA A 136 -10.75 -8.84 26.69
CA ALA A 136 -11.21 -10.21 26.44
C ALA A 136 -10.27 -11.24 27.08
N ARG A 137 -8.96 -11.11 26.85
CA ARG A 137 -7.95 -12.02 27.41
C ARG A 137 -7.93 -12.01 28.94
N SER A 138 -8.10 -10.85 29.58
CA SER A 138 -8.19 -10.78 31.04
C SER A 138 -9.40 -11.51 31.63
N LEU A 139 -10.44 -11.75 30.82
CA LEU A 139 -11.64 -12.50 31.18
C LEU A 139 -11.57 -13.98 30.77
N GLY A 140 -10.44 -14.45 30.23
CA GLY A 140 -10.29 -15.81 29.71
C GLY A 140 -10.97 -16.06 28.35
N ILE A 141 -11.38 -15.00 27.66
CA ILE A 141 -11.95 -15.08 26.32
C ILE A 141 -10.79 -15.12 25.31
N LEU A 142 -10.82 -16.08 24.38
CA LEU A 142 -9.87 -16.13 23.28
C LEU A 142 -10.13 -14.95 22.35
N ALA A 143 -9.09 -14.19 22.02
CA ALA A 143 -9.20 -13.02 21.14
C ALA A 143 -8.07 -12.97 20.12
N GLU A 144 -8.46 -12.81 18.86
CA GLU A 144 -7.61 -12.75 17.67
C GLU A 144 -7.73 -11.37 16.99
N ASP A 145 -6.64 -10.90 16.38
CA ASP A 145 -6.68 -9.72 15.51
C ASP A 145 -7.35 -10.10 14.18
N TYR A 146 -8.09 -9.18 13.59
CA TYR A 146 -8.64 -9.41 12.25
C TYR A 146 -7.53 -9.25 11.21
N PHE A 147 -6.93 -10.38 10.84
CA PHE A 147 -5.99 -10.47 9.73
C PHE A 147 -6.77 -10.65 8.44
N ASN A 148 -6.69 -9.64 7.59
CA ASN A 148 -7.41 -9.62 6.34
C ASN A 148 -6.38 -9.37 5.25
N ASP A 149 -5.84 -10.43 4.65
CA ASP A 149 -4.68 -10.35 3.75
C ASP A 149 -3.71 -9.26 4.21
N LYS A 150 -3.38 -9.23 5.51
CA LYS A 150 -2.35 -8.31 5.98
C LYS A 150 -1.11 -8.74 5.23
N ILE A 151 -0.67 -7.86 4.35
CA ILE A 151 0.49 -8.02 3.51
C ILE A 151 1.60 -8.53 4.42
N THR A 152 1.97 -9.79 4.22
CA THR A 152 2.73 -10.58 5.21
C THR A 152 4.19 -10.12 5.31
N SER A 153 4.54 -9.06 4.59
CA SER A 153 5.90 -8.63 4.39
C SER A 153 6.18 -7.30 5.06
N LYS A 154 6.43 -7.31 6.37
CA LYS A 154 7.37 -6.32 6.92
C LYS A 154 8.69 -6.37 6.12
N ASP A 155 9.08 -7.57 5.70
CA ASP A 155 10.31 -7.82 4.96
C ASP A 155 10.46 -7.07 3.62
N ILE A 156 9.37 -6.74 2.90
CA ILE A 156 9.47 -6.06 1.60
C ILE A 156 10.01 -4.63 1.72
N PHE A 157 9.75 -3.97 2.86
CA PHE A 157 10.09 -2.55 3.05
C PHE A 157 11.33 -2.34 3.91
N ASP A 158 11.71 -3.35 4.70
CA ASP A 158 12.91 -3.31 5.55
C ASP A 158 14.12 -4.00 4.89
N LYS A 159 13.93 -4.88 3.89
CA LYS A 159 15.06 -5.50 3.19
C LYS A 159 15.73 -4.54 2.22
N GLU A 160 17.06 -4.49 2.32
CA GLU A 160 17.91 -4.08 1.20
C GLU A 160 17.66 -5.02 0.00
N HIS A 161 18.03 -4.57 -1.20
CA HIS A 161 18.04 -5.40 -2.38
C HIS A 161 18.75 -6.74 -2.13
N GLU A 162 18.26 -7.81 -2.73
CA GLU A 162 18.86 -9.13 -2.53
C GLU A 162 20.26 -9.16 -3.13
N THR A 163 21.21 -9.72 -2.38
CA THR A 163 22.56 -9.99 -2.87
C THR A 163 22.74 -11.50 -2.92
N PHE A 164 23.00 -12.03 -4.10
CA PHE A 164 23.36 -13.43 -4.28
C PHE A 164 24.88 -13.54 -4.36
N ASP A 165 25.46 -14.12 -3.30
CA ASP A 165 26.89 -14.42 -3.21
C ASP A 165 27.21 -15.79 -3.84
N ASN A 166 28.49 -16.04 -4.09
CA ASN A 166 29.02 -17.28 -4.65
C ASN A 166 28.48 -17.62 -6.05
N ILE A 167 28.16 -16.60 -6.85
CA ILE A 167 27.83 -16.78 -8.26
C ILE A 167 29.11 -17.07 -9.04
N ASP A 168 29.05 -18.00 -9.98
CA ASP A 168 30.17 -18.32 -10.88
C ASP A 168 30.62 -17.05 -11.64
N SER A 169 31.93 -16.75 -11.59
CA SER A 169 32.50 -15.58 -12.27
C SER A 169 32.28 -15.61 -13.77
N ASP A 170 32.25 -16.80 -14.39
CA ASP A 170 32.04 -16.95 -15.83
C ASP A 170 30.60 -16.61 -16.23
N VAL A 171 29.63 -16.83 -15.33
CA VAL A 171 28.25 -16.39 -15.52
C VAL A 171 28.18 -14.86 -15.46
N ILE A 172 28.86 -14.23 -14.51
CA ILE A 172 28.91 -12.76 -14.40
C ILE A 172 29.59 -12.14 -15.62
N ASP A 173 30.71 -12.69 -16.09
CA ASP A 173 31.41 -12.18 -17.28
C ASP A 173 30.55 -12.29 -18.56
N ARG A 174 29.71 -13.33 -18.65
CA ARG A 174 28.71 -13.45 -19.72
C ARG A 174 27.61 -12.39 -19.65
N ILE A 175 27.16 -12.01 -18.45
CA ILE A 175 26.23 -10.87 -18.27
C ILE A 175 26.88 -9.58 -18.78
N TYR A 176 28.19 -9.38 -18.56
CA TYR A 176 28.90 -8.18 -19.05
C TYR A 176 29.06 -8.15 -20.58
N SER A 177 29.28 -9.31 -21.20
CA SER A 177 29.54 -9.43 -22.63
C SER A 177 28.28 -9.62 -23.49
N THR A 178 27.17 -10.06 -22.89
CA THR A 178 25.92 -10.37 -23.61
C THR A 178 24.84 -9.34 -23.28
N ALA A 179 24.48 -8.49 -24.24
CA ALA A 179 23.46 -7.46 -24.04
C ALA A 179 22.07 -8.04 -23.69
N ALA A 180 21.73 -9.21 -24.25
CA ALA A 180 20.49 -9.94 -23.96
C ALA A 180 20.48 -10.62 -22.57
N GLY A 181 21.59 -10.56 -21.83
CA GLY A 181 21.72 -11.25 -20.55
C GLY A 181 21.99 -12.75 -20.67
N VAL A 182 21.82 -13.45 -19.56
CA VAL A 182 22.04 -14.90 -19.44
C VAL A 182 20.74 -15.57 -19.00
N PRO A 183 20.33 -16.73 -19.56
CA PRO A 183 19.11 -17.42 -19.16
C PRO A 183 19.03 -17.69 -17.65
N LEU A 184 17.87 -17.44 -17.04
CA LEU A 184 17.62 -17.64 -15.60
C LEU A 184 17.96 -19.07 -15.14
N ALA A 185 17.70 -20.07 -15.99
CA ALA A 185 17.99 -21.47 -15.70
C ALA A 185 19.48 -21.79 -15.47
N GLN A 186 20.40 -20.87 -15.78
CA GLN A 186 21.83 -21.02 -15.51
C GLN A 186 22.23 -20.51 -14.12
N PHE A 187 21.27 -20.04 -13.32
CA PHE A 187 21.47 -19.56 -11.96
C PHE A 187 20.79 -20.49 -10.97
N GLU A 188 21.46 -20.76 -9.85
CA GLU A 188 20.90 -21.49 -8.71
C GLU A 188 20.55 -20.48 -7.61
N PHE A 189 19.42 -19.78 -7.78
CA PHE A 189 18.95 -18.85 -6.76
C PHE A 189 18.41 -19.58 -5.53
N GLN A 190 18.71 -19.06 -4.34
CA GLN A 190 18.23 -19.61 -3.06
C GLN A 190 16.76 -19.24 -2.78
N SER A 191 16.18 -18.38 -3.60
CA SER A 191 14.84 -17.80 -3.49
C SER A 191 14.20 -17.69 -4.88
N ASP A 192 12.87 -17.69 -4.92
CA ASP A 192 12.13 -17.50 -6.18
C ASP A 192 12.27 -16.05 -6.66
N VAL A 193 12.92 -15.89 -7.81
CA VAL A 193 13.07 -14.58 -8.48
C VAL A 193 11.80 -14.24 -9.25
N GLN A 194 11.23 -13.06 -8.96
CA GLN A 194 10.02 -12.57 -9.60
C GLN A 194 10.34 -11.63 -10.77
N PRO A 195 9.42 -11.52 -11.75
CA PRO A 195 9.50 -10.54 -12.84
C PRO A 195 9.94 -9.15 -12.37
N ASN A 196 10.99 -8.61 -13.01
CA ASN A 196 11.58 -7.31 -12.71
C ASN A 196 12.19 -7.16 -11.30
N ASP A 197 12.50 -8.26 -10.62
CA ASP A 197 13.32 -8.21 -9.41
C ASP A 197 14.72 -7.71 -9.74
N TYR A 198 15.23 -6.83 -8.87
CA TYR A 198 16.55 -6.24 -8.93
C TYR A 198 17.42 -6.78 -7.80
N PHE A 199 18.65 -7.17 -8.14
CA PHE A 199 19.57 -7.80 -7.19
C PHE A 199 21.03 -7.53 -7.57
N VAL A 200 21.93 -7.81 -6.63
CA VAL A 200 23.38 -7.78 -6.85
C VAL A 200 23.89 -9.21 -6.92
N LEU A 201 24.57 -9.55 -7.99
CA LEU A 201 25.30 -10.81 -8.11
C LEU A 201 26.75 -10.58 -7.73
N LYS A 202 27.30 -11.41 -6.84
CA LYS A 202 28.71 -11.36 -6.44
C LYS A 202 29.37 -12.72 -6.64
N SER A 203 30.53 -12.69 -7.28
CA SER A 203 31.50 -13.79 -7.27
C SER A 203 32.68 -13.42 -6.37
N GLU A 204 33.66 -14.30 -6.28
CA GLU A 204 34.94 -14.01 -5.62
C GLU A 204 35.74 -12.89 -6.31
N ARG A 205 35.49 -12.63 -7.61
CA ARG A 205 36.31 -11.73 -8.45
C ARG A 205 35.61 -10.45 -8.87
N ASN A 206 34.30 -10.50 -9.10
CA ASN A 206 33.53 -9.41 -9.68
C ASN A 206 32.11 -9.39 -9.14
N SER A 207 31.40 -8.29 -9.40
CA SER A 207 30.00 -8.14 -9.04
C SER A 207 29.26 -7.35 -10.10
N VAL A 208 27.96 -7.59 -10.24
CA VAL A 208 27.12 -6.90 -11.22
C VAL A 208 25.76 -6.56 -10.63
N LEU A 209 25.27 -5.36 -10.95
CA LEU A 209 23.88 -4.99 -10.73
C LEU A 209 23.05 -5.68 -11.81
N ALA A 210 22.04 -6.44 -11.41
CA ALA A 210 21.26 -7.26 -12.34
C ALA A 210 19.75 -7.11 -12.11
N ARG A 211 18.99 -7.47 -13.14
CA ARG A 211 17.53 -7.56 -13.13
C ARG A 211 17.11 -8.84 -13.82
N TYR A 212 16.04 -9.48 -13.35
CA TYR A 212 15.36 -10.51 -14.12
C TYR A 212 14.40 -9.90 -15.15
N ASN A 213 14.66 -10.13 -16.44
CA ASN A 213 13.74 -9.80 -17.53
C ASN A 213 12.79 -10.99 -17.77
N PRO A 214 11.47 -10.82 -17.52
CA PRO A 214 10.50 -11.92 -17.63
C PRO A 214 10.09 -12.25 -19.07
N PHE A 215 10.35 -11.37 -20.05
CA PHE A 215 9.95 -11.59 -21.44
C PHE A 215 10.90 -12.55 -22.16
N PHE A 216 12.20 -12.46 -21.84
CA PHE A 216 13.24 -13.32 -22.39
C PHE A 216 13.73 -14.39 -21.41
N GLU A 217 13.19 -14.42 -20.19
CA GLU A 217 13.61 -15.31 -19.10
C GLU A 217 15.11 -15.23 -18.82
N THR A 218 15.67 -14.01 -18.85
CA THR A 218 17.10 -13.75 -18.75
C THR A 218 17.43 -12.79 -17.62
N VAL A 219 18.56 -13.03 -16.96
CA VAL A 219 19.20 -12.07 -16.05
C VAL A 219 20.04 -11.10 -16.86
N VAL A 220 19.66 -9.83 -16.82
CA VAL A 220 20.29 -8.75 -17.59
C VAL A 220 21.05 -7.79 -16.68
N LYS A 221 22.11 -7.19 -17.23
CA LYS A 221 22.88 -6.15 -16.52
C LYS A 221 22.06 -4.88 -16.36
N VAL A 222 22.02 -4.35 -15.15
CA VAL A 222 21.55 -2.99 -14.87
C VAL A 222 22.71 -2.02 -15.06
N ARG A 223 22.51 -1.06 -15.97
CA ARG A 223 23.47 0.01 -16.23
C ARG A 223 23.20 1.18 -15.29
N LYS A 224 24.28 1.81 -14.82
CA LYS A 224 24.18 3.11 -14.13
C LYS A 224 24.01 4.17 -15.19
N GLU A 225 22.77 4.61 -15.38
CA GLU A 225 22.40 5.59 -16.39
C GLU A 225 21.96 6.89 -15.73
N LYS A 226 22.29 8.00 -16.38
CA LYS A 226 21.88 9.34 -15.96
C LYS A 226 20.51 9.63 -16.55
N ALA A 227 19.60 10.16 -15.74
CA ALA A 227 18.28 10.60 -16.18
C ALA A 227 18.18 12.12 -16.02
N PHE A 228 18.04 12.86 -17.11
CA PHE A 228 17.84 14.31 -17.17
C PHE A 228 18.71 15.10 -16.16
N GLY A 229 20.03 14.91 -16.22
CA GLY A 229 20.96 15.61 -15.32
C GLY A 229 21.23 14.92 -13.98
N ILE A 230 20.40 13.95 -13.56
CA ILE A 230 20.50 13.27 -12.27
C ILE A 230 21.19 11.91 -12.43
N GLU A 231 22.26 11.70 -11.66
CA GLU A 231 23.04 10.44 -11.63
C GLU A 231 22.70 9.62 -10.37
N PRO A 232 22.54 8.29 -10.49
CA PRO A 232 22.29 7.43 -9.34
C PRO A 232 23.55 7.31 -8.49
N ARG A 233 23.41 7.52 -7.18
CA ARG A 233 24.53 7.49 -6.22
C ARG A 233 24.84 6.09 -5.68
N ASN A 234 23.84 5.22 -5.66
CA ASN A 234 23.95 3.86 -5.13
C ASN A 234 23.23 2.85 -6.03
N ALA A 235 23.29 1.57 -5.67
CA ALA A 235 22.67 0.48 -6.43
C ALA A 235 21.14 0.64 -6.53
N GLU A 236 20.48 1.00 -5.43
CA GLU A 236 19.03 1.13 -5.33
C GLU A 236 18.50 2.24 -6.25
N GLN A 237 19.20 3.38 -6.31
CA GLN A 237 18.87 4.45 -7.26
C GLN A 237 19.12 4.03 -8.71
N SER A 238 20.13 3.18 -8.96
CA SER A 238 20.40 2.65 -10.30
C SER A 238 19.28 1.70 -10.74
N PHE A 239 18.79 0.85 -9.83
CA PHE A 239 17.62 -0.01 -10.05
C PHE A 239 16.37 0.82 -10.32
N ALA A 240 16.12 1.87 -9.52
CA ALA A 240 14.98 2.75 -9.70
C ALA A 240 15.02 3.45 -11.07
N ILE A 241 16.14 4.08 -11.45
CA ILE A 241 16.25 4.73 -12.77
C ILE A 241 16.05 3.72 -13.90
N ASN A 242 16.62 2.51 -13.79
CA ASN A 242 16.42 1.47 -14.78
C ASN A 242 14.94 1.09 -14.94
N ALA A 243 14.20 0.88 -13.83
CA ALA A 243 12.78 0.57 -13.88
C ALA A 243 11.94 1.71 -14.46
N LEU A 244 12.31 2.95 -14.13
CA LEU A 244 11.61 4.15 -14.57
C LEU A 244 11.79 4.42 -16.07
N LEU A 245 12.96 4.11 -16.63
CA LEU A 245 13.29 4.30 -18.05
C LEU A 245 12.91 3.12 -18.95
N ASP A 246 12.63 1.93 -18.40
CA ASP A 246 12.25 0.76 -19.19
C ASP A 246 10.78 0.85 -19.65
N ASP A 247 10.54 0.85 -20.97
CA ASP A 247 9.20 1.00 -21.54
C ASP A 247 8.32 -0.24 -21.39
N GLU A 248 8.89 -1.42 -21.11
CA GLU A 248 8.13 -2.64 -20.85
C GLU A 248 7.47 -2.61 -19.46
N ILE A 249 8.06 -1.86 -18.52
CA ILE A 249 7.56 -1.72 -17.15
C ILE A 249 6.57 -0.55 -17.09
N LYS A 250 5.26 -0.83 -17.12
CA LYS A 250 4.21 0.20 -17.12
C LYS A 250 3.82 0.72 -15.74
N LEU A 251 4.04 -0.06 -14.69
CA LEU A 251 3.76 0.33 -13.31
C LEU A 251 5.02 0.19 -12.45
N VAL A 252 5.45 1.29 -11.83
CA VAL A 252 6.62 1.30 -10.93
C VAL A 252 6.20 1.80 -9.56
N CYS A 253 6.52 1.05 -8.52
CA CYS A 253 6.42 1.52 -7.14
C CYS A 253 7.82 1.75 -6.58
N ILE A 254 8.08 2.94 -6.04
CA ILE A 254 9.32 3.27 -5.35
C ILE A 254 9.02 3.61 -3.90
N THR A 255 9.50 2.77 -2.99
CA THR A 255 9.39 2.99 -1.54
C THR A 255 10.73 3.41 -0.97
N GLY A 256 10.73 3.94 0.25
CA GLY A 256 11.96 4.28 0.96
C GLY A 256 11.78 5.45 1.90
N LYS A 257 12.74 5.66 2.79
CA LYS A 257 12.68 6.75 3.78
C LYS A 257 12.74 8.13 3.15
N ALA A 258 12.35 9.17 3.89
CA ALA A 258 12.55 10.55 3.48
C ALA A 258 14.03 10.85 3.11
N GLY A 259 14.26 11.46 1.94
CA GLY A 259 15.61 11.85 1.49
C GLY A 259 16.37 10.84 0.64
N THR A 260 15.76 9.71 0.31
CA THR A 260 16.34 8.68 -0.59
C THR A 260 16.27 9.04 -2.09
N GLY A 261 15.53 10.10 -2.43
CA GLY A 261 15.46 10.64 -3.81
C GLY A 261 14.31 10.12 -4.67
N LYS A 262 13.36 9.35 -4.11
CA LYS A 262 12.23 8.71 -4.86
C LYS A 262 11.58 9.62 -5.91
N THR A 263 11.03 10.74 -5.48
CA THR A 263 10.31 11.70 -6.34
C THR A 263 11.24 12.39 -7.33
N LEU A 264 12.48 12.69 -6.91
CA LEU A 264 13.49 13.30 -7.78
C LEU A 264 13.87 12.37 -8.94
N LEU A 265 14.12 11.09 -8.66
CA LEU A 265 14.46 10.08 -9.66
C LEU A 265 13.29 9.85 -10.62
N ALA A 266 12.07 9.73 -10.10
CA ALA A 266 10.86 9.58 -10.92
C ALA A 266 10.67 10.76 -11.87
N LEU A 267 10.81 11.99 -11.37
CA LEU A 267 10.68 13.20 -12.19
C LEU A 267 11.80 13.32 -13.23
N ALA A 268 13.03 13.00 -12.86
CA ALA A 268 14.17 13.01 -13.78
C ALA A 268 13.99 12.01 -14.92
N ALA A 269 13.53 10.79 -14.62
CA ALA A 269 13.23 9.79 -15.65
C ALA A 269 12.06 10.20 -16.56
N ALA A 270 11.01 10.81 -16.01
CA ALA A 270 9.90 11.32 -16.82
C ALA A 270 10.35 12.43 -17.78
N LEU A 271 11.20 13.36 -17.32
CA LEU A 271 11.77 14.41 -18.15
C LEU A 271 12.69 13.87 -19.24
N GLU A 272 13.52 12.86 -18.94
CA GLU A 272 14.32 12.16 -19.94
C GLU A 272 13.43 11.56 -21.04
N LYS A 273 12.30 10.97 -20.62
CA LYS A 273 11.30 10.33 -21.48
C LYS A 273 10.30 11.29 -22.11
N ASN A 274 10.48 12.61 -22.00
CA ASN A 274 9.46 13.58 -22.42
C ASN A 274 9.05 13.49 -23.90
N ASN A 275 9.90 12.97 -24.80
CA ASN A 275 9.56 12.83 -26.22
C ASN A 275 8.63 11.65 -26.51
N GLU A 276 8.50 10.70 -25.58
CA GLU A 276 7.71 9.47 -25.75
C GLU A 276 6.27 9.62 -25.23
N TYR A 277 6.02 10.65 -24.43
CA TYR A 277 4.73 10.93 -23.81
C TYR A 277 4.24 12.33 -24.18
N LYS A 278 2.94 12.46 -24.44
CA LYS A 278 2.29 13.76 -24.70
C LYS A 278 2.21 14.61 -23.44
N GLN A 279 2.13 13.98 -22.27
CA GLN A 279 2.03 14.69 -20.99
C GLN A 279 2.82 13.96 -19.90
N ILE A 280 3.46 14.75 -19.03
CA ILE A 280 4.03 14.32 -17.75
C ILE A 280 3.16 14.95 -16.66
N LEU A 281 2.64 14.12 -15.78
CA LEU A 281 1.75 14.53 -14.71
C LEU A 281 2.37 14.15 -13.37
N LEU A 282 2.79 15.14 -12.59
CA LEU A 282 3.31 14.97 -11.24
C LEU A 282 2.24 15.42 -10.25
N ALA A 283 1.73 14.47 -9.46
CA ALA A 283 0.63 14.73 -8.55
C ALA A 283 0.91 14.24 -7.14
N ARG A 284 0.26 14.89 -6.17
CA ARG A 284 0.36 14.54 -4.75
C ARG A 284 -1.02 14.64 -4.09
N PRO A 285 -1.41 13.70 -3.20
CA PRO A 285 -2.62 13.84 -2.41
C PRO A 285 -2.47 14.99 -1.43
N ILE A 286 -3.59 15.66 -1.14
CA ILE A 286 -3.61 16.66 -0.09
C ILE A 286 -4.14 15.98 1.17
N VAL A 287 -3.27 15.79 2.15
CA VAL A 287 -3.63 15.34 3.48
C VAL A 287 -3.75 16.56 4.38
N ALA A 288 -4.93 16.78 4.94
CA ALA A 288 -5.12 17.84 5.92
C ALA A 288 -4.37 17.47 7.21
N LEU A 289 -3.35 18.23 7.57
CA LEU A 289 -2.72 18.09 8.88
C LEU A 289 -3.76 18.43 9.95
N ALA A 290 -3.87 17.56 10.96
CA ALA A 290 -4.87 17.64 12.01
C ALA A 290 -5.09 19.09 12.49
N ASN A 291 -6.32 19.58 12.33
CA ASN A 291 -6.91 20.84 12.80
C ASN A 291 -7.05 22.02 11.81
N LYS A 292 -6.78 21.86 10.51
CA LYS A 292 -7.19 22.87 9.50
C LYS A 292 -7.67 22.22 8.21
N ASP A 293 -8.98 22.17 8.01
CA ASP A 293 -9.51 21.89 6.67
C ASP A 293 -9.02 22.97 5.71
N ILE A 294 -8.61 22.55 4.51
CA ILE A 294 -8.15 23.43 3.41
C ILE A 294 -9.18 24.55 3.14
N GLY A 295 -10.47 24.28 3.41
CA GLY A 295 -11.56 25.25 3.31
C GLY A 295 -11.30 26.55 4.09
N PHE A 296 -10.57 26.51 5.20
CA PHE A 296 -10.29 27.65 6.06
C PHE A 296 -9.07 28.49 5.67
N LEU A 297 -8.24 28.03 4.71
CA LEU A 297 -7.14 28.84 4.21
C LEU A 297 -7.70 30.00 3.36
N PRO A 298 -7.27 31.25 3.57
CA PRO A 298 -7.65 32.38 2.71
C PRO A 298 -7.04 32.24 1.31
N GLY A 299 -7.67 32.81 0.29
CA GLY A 299 -7.16 32.82 -1.08
C GLY A 299 -7.97 31.97 -2.08
N ASN A 300 -7.54 32.00 -3.35
CA ASN A 300 -8.14 31.20 -4.42
C ASN A 300 -7.71 29.72 -4.33
N GLN A 301 -8.35 28.83 -5.09
CA GLN A 301 -8.06 27.40 -5.04
C GLN A 301 -6.58 27.06 -5.26
N LYS A 302 -5.90 27.76 -6.19
CA LYS A 302 -4.47 27.54 -6.48
C LYS A 302 -3.58 27.97 -5.32
N GLU A 303 -3.87 29.09 -4.68
CA GLU A 303 -3.14 29.61 -3.50
C GLU A 303 -3.26 28.65 -2.31
N LYS A 304 -4.43 28.03 -2.12
CA LYS A 304 -4.64 27.08 -1.02
C LYS A 304 -3.86 25.78 -1.17
N ILE A 305 -3.65 25.31 -2.40
CA ILE A 305 -2.94 24.05 -2.67
C ILE A 305 -1.43 24.24 -2.86
N ALA A 306 -0.98 25.45 -3.18
CA ALA A 306 0.42 25.75 -3.49
C ALA A 306 1.42 25.26 -2.42
N PRO A 307 1.18 25.43 -1.10
CA PRO A 307 2.12 24.93 -0.08
C PRO A 307 2.34 23.42 -0.13
N TYR A 308 1.31 22.64 -0.48
CA TYR A 308 1.40 21.18 -0.57
C TYR A 308 2.16 20.72 -1.82
N MET A 309 2.14 21.53 -2.89
CA MET A 309 2.83 21.24 -4.14
C MET A 309 4.28 21.73 -4.15
N GLN A 310 4.66 22.64 -3.24
CA GLN A 310 6.00 23.23 -3.19
C GLN A 310 7.14 22.19 -3.20
N PRO A 311 7.08 21.06 -2.45
CA PRO A 311 8.14 20.06 -2.49
C PRO A 311 8.36 19.44 -3.89
N LEU A 312 7.32 19.38 -4.72
CA LEU A 312 7.41 18.91 -6.10
C LEU A 312 8.18 19.90 -6.99
N PHE A 313 7.92 21.20 -6.81
CA PHE A 313 8.69 22.26 -7.47
C PHE A 313 10.14 22.31 -7.00
N ASP A 314 10.40 22.03 -5.72
CA ASP A 314 11.77 21.97 -5.19
C ASP A 314 12.57 20.85 -5.87
N ASN A 315 11.99 19.66 -6.07
CA ASN A 315 12.62 18.59 -6.86
C ASN A 315 12.89 19.01 -8.32
N LEU A 316 11.94 19.71 -8.96
CA LEU A 316 12.14 20.23 -10.31
C LEU A 316 13.28 21.27 -10.36
N ASN A 317 13.42 22.11 -9.33
CA ASN A 317 14.50 23.08 -9.25
C ASN A 317 15.87 22.40 -9.02
N VAL A 318 15.95 21.32 -8.25
CA VAL A 318 17.17 20.51 -8.12
C VAL A 318 17.65 20.02 -9.48
N ILE A 319 16.73 19.57 -10.33
CA ILE A 319 17.03 19.14 -11.71
C ILE A 319 17.52 20.33 -12.55
N LYS A 320 16.79 21.46 -12.53
CA LYS A 320 17.18 22.66 -13.29
C LYS A 320 18.59 23.16 -12.91
N HIS A 321 18.97 23.07 -11.64
CA HIS A 321 20.29 23.49 -11.17
C HIS A 321 21.44 22.57 -11.60
N GLN A 322 21.15 21.38 -12.16
CA GLN A 322 22.19 20.55 -12.79
C GLN A 322 22.70 21.15 -14.10
N PHE A 323 21.99 22.14 -14.66
CA PHE A 323 22.29 22.74 -15.95
C PHE A 323 22.63 24.21 -15.79
N ALA A 324 23.41 24.74 -16.74
CA ALA A 324 23.69 26.17 -16.82
C ALA A 324 22.40 26.99 -16.95
N VAL A 325 22.42 28.21 -16.41
CA VAL A 325 21.31 29.15 -16.52
C VAL A 325 21.02 29.41 -18.00
N GLU A 326 19.75 29.33 -18.41
CA GLU A 326 19.31 29.48 -19.81
C GLU A 326 19.83 28.42 -20.80
N SER A 327 20.33 27.28 -20.29
CA SER A 327 20.59 26.09 -21.11
C SER A 327 19.34 25.59 -21.82
N ARG A 328 19.54 24.80 -22.88
CA ARG A 328 18.47 24.16 -23.65
C ARG A 328 17.53 23.36 -22.75
N GLU A 329 18.06 22.66 -21.76
CA GLU A 329 17.33 21.81 -20.82
C GLU A 329 16.46 22.65 -19.87
N GLN A 330 16.98 23.78 -19.36
CA GLN A 330 16.17 24.70 -18.56
C GLN A 330 15.05 25.36 -19.37
N LEU A 331 15.33 25.74 -20.63
CA LEU A 331 14.33 26.30 -21.53
C LEU A 331 13.23 25.28 -21.86
N LEU A 332 13.61 24.03 -22.12
CA LEU A 332 12.68 22.92 -22.35
C LEU A 332 11.73 22.73 -21.17
N ILE A 333 12.25 22.68 -19.93
CA ILE A 333 11.38 22.57 -18.74
C ILE A 333 10.40 23.74 -18.65
N LYS A 334 10.87 24.98 -18.89
CA LYS A 334 10.00 26.17 -18.88
C LYS A 334 8.89 26.05 -19.94
N GLU A 335 9.25 25.65 -21.15
CA GLU A 335 8.29 25.44 -22.25
C GLU A 335 7.27 24.36 -21.91
N MET A 336 7.69 23.25 -21.32
CA MET A 336 6.81 22.15 -20.91
C MET A 336 5.81 22.56 -19.84
N LEU A 337 6.22 23.41 -18.87
CA LEU A 337 5.31 23.97 -17.87
C LEU A 337 4.28 24.92 -18.50
N VAL A 338 4.71 25.78 -19.42
CA VAL A 338 3.83 26.77 -20.08
C VAL A 338 2.84 26.10 -21.03
N SER A 339 3.27 25.06 -21.74
CA SER A 339 2.44 24.29 -22.68
C SER A 339 1.57 23.22 -22.00
N GLU A 340 1.61 23.11 -20.67
CA GLU A 340 0.93 22.05 -19.89
C GLU A 340 1.34 20.62 -20.31
N LYS A 341 2.51 20.47 -20.96
CA LYS A 341 3.14 19.16 -21.16
C LYS A 341 3.69 18.61 -19.85
N LEU A 342 4.19 19.45 -18.94
CA LEU A 342 4.51 19.10 -17.56
C LEU A 342 3.49 19.76 -16.63
N VAL A 343 2.68 18.96 -15.95
CA VAL A 343 1.65 19.43 -15.02
C VAL A 343 2.00 18.99 -13.60
N ILE A 344 1.98 19.95 -12.66
CA ILE A 344 2.16 19.71 -11.23
C ILE A 344 0.87 20.11 -10.53
N GLU A 345 0.11 19.13 -10.01
CA GLU A 345 -1.23 19.39 -9.45
C GLU A 345 -1.61 18.46 -8.29
N ALA A 346 -2.68 18.81 -7.58
CA ALA A 346 -3.23 17.92 -6.58
C ALA A 346 -3.94 16.73 -7.22
N LEU A 347 -3.77 15.54 -6.63
CA LEU A 347 -4.32 14.28 -7.16
C LEU A 347 -5.85 14.33 -7.39
N ALA A 348 -6.57 15.13 -6.61
CA ALA A 348 -8.02 15.30 -6.74
C ALA A 348 -8.46 15.76 -8.15
N PHE A 349 -7.62 16.53 -8.87
CA PHE A 349 -7.92 17.05 -10.21
C PHE A 349 -7.77 16.02 -11.32
N ILE A 350 -7.08 14.91 -11.04
CA ILE A 350 -6.93 13.79 -11.96
C ILE A 350 -8.22 12.96 -12.00
N ARG A 351 -9.11 13.14 -11.02
CA ARG A 351 -10.30 12.32 -10.89
C ARG A 351 -11.33 12.61 -11.99
N GLY A 352 -11.49 11.64 -12.90
CA GLY A 352 -12.49 11.70 -13.99
C GLY A 352 -11.89 11.94 -15.38
N ARG A 353 -10.55 12.00 -15.48
CA ARG A 353 -9.83 12.11 -16.74
C ARG A 353 -9.43 10.72 -17.26
N SER A 354 -9.44 10.53 -18.57
CA SER A 354 -8.71 9.42 -19.22
C SER A 354 -7.29 9.88 -19.49
N LEU A 355 -6.28 9.11 -19.10
CA LEU A 355 -4.88 9.49 -19.18
C LEU A 355 -4.15 8.53 -20.11
N SER A 356 -4.08 8.90 -21.40
CA SER A 356 -3.35 8.16 -22.43
C SER A 356 -2.13 8.97 -22.88
N ASP A 357 -1.09 8.29 -23.39
CA ASP A 357 0.18 8.90 -23.77
C ASP A 357 0.80 9.73 -22.63
N ALA A 358 0.72 9.24 -21.38
CA ALA A 358 1.09 10.00 -20.20
C ALA A 358 2.13 9.29 -19.32
N TYR A 359 3.09 10.05 -18.80
CA TYR A 359 3.97 9.63 -17.71
C TYR A 359 3.44 10.22 -16.41
N ILE A 360 2.82 9.39 -15.57
CA ILE A 360 2.14 9.83 -14.35
C ILE A 360 2.98 9.46 -13.14
N ILE A 361 3.30 10.44 -12.30
CA ILE A 361 3.97 10.26 -11.02
C ILE A 361 3.01 10.70 -9.92
N VAL A 362 2.73 9.81 -8.99
CA VAL A 362 1.93 10.09 -7.80
C VAL A 362 2.82 9.97 -6.57
N ASP A 363 3.17 11.12 -6.00
CA ASP A 363 4.00 11.23 -4.81
C ASP A 363 3.18 11.12 -3.53
N GLU A 364 3.84 10.72 -2.43
CA GLU A 364 3.21 10.40 -1.14
C GLU A 364 2.05 9.40 -1.24
N ALA A 365 2.21 8.36 -2.08
CA ALA A 365 1.18 7.38 -2.37
C ALA A 365 0.78 6.52 -1.15
N GLN A 366 1.58 6.49 -0.07
CA GLN A 366 1.20 5.85 1.19
C GLN A 366 0.00 6.52 1.88
N ASN A 367 -0.32 7.76 1.48
CA ASN A 367 -1.48 8.48 2.01
C ASN A 367 -2.77 8.17 1.24
N LEU A 368 -2.73 7.25 0.28
CA LEU A 368 -3.88 6.83 -0.53
C LEU A 368 -4.48 5.53 -0.01
N THR A 369 -5.78 5.40 -0.17
CA THR A 369 -6.51 4.14 0.04
C THR A 369 -6.25 3.15 -1.11
N PRO A 370 -6.42 1.83 -0.89
CA PRO A 370 -6.41 0.84 -1.97
C PRO A 370 -7.37 1.16 -3.13
N HIS A 371 -8.55 1.71 -2.80
CA HIS A 371 -9.53 2.13 -3.79
C HIS A 371 -9.03 3.29 -4.67
N GLU A 372 -8.34 4.27 -4.09
CA GLU A 372 -7.78 5.40 -4.84
C GLU A 372 -6.66 4.96 -5.78
N ILE A 373 -5.72 4.13 -5.33
CA ILE A 373 -4.68 3.57 -6.19
C ILE A 373 -5.30 2.78 -7.35
N LYS A 374 -6.27 1.91 -7.06
CA LYS A 374 -7.01 1.18 -8.11
C LYS A 374 -7.68 2.14 -9.10
N THR A 375 -8.29 3.22 -8.61
CA THR A 375 -8.94 4.23 -9.46
C THR A 375 -7.93 4.94 -10.39
N ILE A 376 -6.70 5.18 -9.92
CA ILE A 376 -5.64 5.79 -10.73
C ILE A 376 -5.16 4.80 -11.80
N ILE A 377 -4.79 3.58 -11.40
CA ILE A 377 -4.26 2.55 -12.32
C ILE A 377 -5.27 2.23 -13.42
N THR A 378 -6.54 2.04 -13.06
CA THR A 378 -7.61 1.70 -14.03
C THR A 378 -7.96 2.82 -15.02
N ARG A 379 -7.40 4.02 -14.85
CA ARG A 379 -7.53 5.15 -15.80
C ARG A 379 -6.33 5.33 -16.72
N ALA A 380 -5.26 4.58 -16.50
CA ALA A 380 -4.14 4.54 -17.43
C ALA A 380 -4.63 3.94 -18.75
N GLY A 381 -4.68 4.78 -19.79
CA GLY A 381 -4.99 4.38 -21.15
C GLY A 381 -3.77 3.82 -21.87
N GLU A 382 -3.85 3.76 -23.20
CA GLU A 382 -2.73 3.30 -24.02
C GLU A 382 -1.51 4.21 -23.85
N ASN A 383 -0.32 3.60 -23.95
CA ASN A 383 0.97 4.27 -23.83
C ASN A 383 1.11 5.13 -22.56
N THR A 384 0.64 4.61 -21.42
CA THR A 384 0.76 5.28 -20.12
C THR A 384 1.68 4.50 -19.19
N LYS A 385 2.58 5.23 -18.51
CA LYS A 385 3.40 4.71 -17.41
C LYS A 385 2.96 5.39 -16.12
N VAL A 386 2.75 4.60 -15.07
CA VAL A 386 2.35 5.08 -13.75
C VAL A 386 3.45 4.77 -12.75
N VAL A 387 3.84 5.77 -11.97
CA VAL A 387 4.85 5.67 -10.93
C VAL A 387 4.26 6.12 -9.62
N PHE A 388 4.29 5.26 -8.60
CA PHE A 388 3.93 5.62 -7.23
C PHE A 388 5.20 5.76 -6.40
N THR A 389 5.37 6.90 -5.73
CA THR A 389 6.46 7.12 -4.77
C THR A 389 5.89 7.32 -3.37
N GLY A 390 6.53 6.76 -2.36
CA GLY A 390 6.04 6.93 -0.98
C GLY A 390 6.96 6.39 0.10
N ASP A 391 6.66 6.74 1.34
CA ASP A 391 7.34 6.26 2.54
C ASP A 391 6.33 5.55 3.45
N VAL A 392 6.35 4.22 3.46
CA VAL A 392 5.37 3.41 4.20
C VAL A 392 5.51 3.52 5.72
N GLN A 393 6.63 4.09 6.22
CA GLN A 393 6.86 4.35 7.64
C GLN A 393 6.34 5.75 8.04
N GLN A 394 6.09 6.65 7.08
CA GLN A 394 5.60 8.00 7.31
C GLN A 394 4.21 8.19 6.66
N ILE A 395 3.17 7.80 7.40
CA ILE A 395 1.77 7.95 6.98
C ILE A 395 1.16 9.14 7.71
N ASP A 396 0.71 10.13 6.94
CA ASP A 396 0.09 11.34 7.48
C ASP A 396 -1.43 11.18 7.63
N SER A 397 -2.03 10.23 6.91
CA SER A 397 -3.47 9.95 6.98
C SER A 397 -3.84 9.25 8.30
N PRO A 398 -4.76 9.80 9.12
CA PRO A 398 -5.10 9.22 10.42
C PRO A 398 -5.88 7.90 10.34
N TYR A 399 -6.36 7.55 9.14
CA TYR A 399 -7.21 6.37 8.89
C TYR A 399 -6.46 5.23 8.19
N LEU A 400 -5.18 5.43 7.84
CA LEU A 400 -4.36 4.45 7.16
C LEU A 400 -3.21 4.02 8.06
N ASP A 401 -2.83 2.76 7.94
CA ASP A 401 -1.63 2.21 8.57
C ASP A 401 -0.67 1.62 7.53
N MET A 402 0.52 1.23 7.98
CA MET A 402 1.57 0.66 7.12
C MET A 402 1.17 -0.63 6.42
N PHE A 403 0.09 -1.30 6.84
CA PHE A 403 -0.38 -2.56 6.27
C PHE A 403 -1.68 -2.43 5.47
N SER A 404 -2.32 -1.25 5.49
CA SER A 404 -3.62 -1.01 4.87
C SER A 404 -3.61 0.11 3.83
N ASN A 405 -2.51 0.85 3.70
CA ASN A 405 -2.41 1.88 2.68
C ASN A 405 -2.34 1.30 1.25
N GLY A 406 -2.77 2.11 0.30
CA GLY A 406 -2.91 1.75 -1.10
C GLY A 406 -1.59 1.42 -1.79
N LEU A 407 -0.48 2.04 -1.39
CA LEU A 407 0.84 1.76 -1.97
C LEU A 407 1.27 0.33 -1.66
N VAL A 408 1.15 -0.08 -0.40
CA VAL A 408 1.50 -1.44 0.05
C VAL A 408 0.56 -2.46 -0.61
N TYR A 409 -0.74 -2.15 -0.69
CA TYR A 409 -1.71 -2.95 -1.42
C TYR A 409 -1.35 -3.14 -2.90
N ALA A 410 -0.91 -2.08 -3.59
CA ALA A 410 -0.52 -2.17 -5.00
C ALA A 410 0.70 -3.07 -5.19
N ILE A 411 1.70 -2.95 -4.31
CA ILE A 411 2.92 -3.77 -4.36
C ILE A 411 2.58 -5.24 -4.17
N ASP A 412 1.74 -5.57 -3.19
CA ASP A 412 1.28 -6.95 -2.94
C ASP A 412 0.52 -7.53 -4.14
N LYS A 413 -0.47 -6.81 -4.66
CA LYS A 413 -1.35 -7.32 -5.72
C LYS A 413 -0.72 -7.33 -7.11
N MET A 414 0.27 -6.48 -7.36
CA MET A 414 0.96 -6.41 -8.66
C MET A 414 2.24 -7.25 -8.69
N LYS A 415 2.67 -7.82 -7.55
CA LYS A 415 3.82 -8.73 -7.51
C LYS A 415 3.64 -9.88 -8.49
N GLY A 416 4.72 -10.21 -9.21
CA GLY A 416 4.71 -11.27 -10.22
C GLY A 416 4.19 -10.85 -11.60
N GLN A 417 3.73 -9.61 -11.79
CA GLN A 417 3.28 -9.13 -13.10
C GLN A 417 4.47 -8.62 -13.92
N HIS A 418 4.54 -9.00 -15.21
CA HIS A 418 5.66 -8.66 -16.10
C HIS A 418 5.83 -7.16 -16.35
N ILE A 419 4.75 -6.39 -16.21
CA ILE A 419 4.72 -4.93 -16.43
C ILE A 419 4.92 -4.12 -15.13
N PHE A 420 5.18 -4.80 -14.00
CA PHE A 420 5.32 -4.19 -12.69
C PHE A 420 6.74 -4.31 -12.17
N ALA A 421 7.24 -3.26 -11.52
CA ALA A 421 8.45 -3.32 -10.73
C ALA A 421 8.28 -2.56 -9.40
N HIS A 422 8.88 -3.10 -8.35
CA HIS A 422 9.01 -2.44 -7.05
C HIS A 422 10.49 -2.26 -6.73
N VAL A 423 10.88 -1.05 -6.34
CA VAL A 423 12.23 -0.75 -5.88
C VAL A 423 12.14 -0.06 -4.52
N ASN A 424 12.83 -0.63 -3.53
CA ASN A 424 12.93 -0.05 -2.20
C ASN A 424 14.27 0.68 -2.03
N LEU A 425 14.22 1.96 -1.67
CA LEU A 425 15.39 2.79 -1.37
C LEU A 425 15.59 2.84 0.15
N VAL A 426 16.54 2.07 0.66
CA VAL A 426 16.83 1.95 2.09
C VAL A 426 17.88 2.99 2.51
N LYS A 427 18.89 3.23 1.66
CA LYS A 427 20.01 4.13 2.00
C LYS A 427 19.68 5.57 1.64
N GLY A 428 19.61 6.42 2.68
CA GLY A 428 19.46 7.87 2.52
C GLY A 428 20.77 8.52 2.09
N GLU A 429 20.71 9.45 1.15
CA GLU A 429 21.88 10.18 0.62
C GLU A 429 21.93 11.63 1.14
N ARG A 430 21.28 11.89 2.29
CA ARG A 430 21.24 13.21 2.94
C ARG A 430 22.50 13.42 3.81
N SER A 431 22.62 14.63 4.34
CA SER A 431 23.70 14.94 5.31
C SER A 431 23.68 13.97 6.49
N TYR A 432 24.85 13.75 7.08
CA TYR A 432 25.03 12.90 8.27
C TYR A 432 24.02 13.21 9.39
N LEU A 433 23.64 14.48 9.58
CA LEU A 433 22.63 14.88 10.55
C LEU A 433 21.25 14.24 10.27
N SER A 434 20.80 14.25 9.01
CA SER A 434 19.50 13.70 8.63
C SER A 434 19.47 12.18 8.73
N GLU A 435 20.59 11.52 8.39
CA GLU A 435 20.71 10.07 8.51
C GLU A 435 20.74 9.63 9.98
N LEU A 436 21.54 10.32 10.80
CA LEU A 436 21.59 10.10 12.24
C LEU A 436 20.22 10.33 12.90
N ALA A 437 19.54 11.42 12.57
CA ALA A 437 18.21 11.72 13.10
C ALA A 437 17.19 10.65 12.70
N SER A 438 17.17 10.19 11.44
CA SER A 438 16.25 9.14 10.98
C SER A 438 16.48 7.77 11.62
N ASN A 439 17.67 7.53 12.17
CA ASN A 439 18.00 6.29 12.85
C ASN A 439 17.78 6.38 14.38
N LEU A 440 17.84 7.58 14.96
CA LEU A 440 17.74 7.81 16.41
C LEU A 440 16.35 8.27 16.89
N LEU A 441 15.61 9.02 16.07
CA LEU A 441 14.28 9.58 16.36
C LEU A 441 13.22 8.77 15.63
#